data_AF-A0A533X9I8-F1
#
_entry.id   AF-A0A533X9I8-F1
#
_cell.length_a   1.000
_cell.length_b   1.000
_cell.length_c   1.000
_cell.angle_alpha   90.00
_cell.angle_beta   90.00
_cell.angle_gamma   90.00
#
_symmetry.space_group_name_H-M   'P 1'
#
loop_
_entity.id
_entity.type
_entity.pdbx_description
1 polymer ?
#
loop_
_entity_poly.entity_id
_entity_poly.type
_entity_poly.pdbx_seq_one_letter_code
_entity_poly.pdbx_strand_id
1 'polypeptide(L)'
;MAADLGIMSEADDIEIKNLEVNYRGIFQKTLARKICKTIVYAAKHEGKTGFSYGRYSDAPERNGIPCKYFAVVANATEEDLEAEAGGKVEPDYVDVSIVADDTMVKGVEPWGFSGIRPINEKVALGGTLLVVSERSPLELVDFVEKKTFPYKIAVLPGKHSFSGLWVYKDDFTDVRLLGALAKISPGIVTFDSLKKTVAEKMGADRIEPLREGYESVVVKSIAPGEGITWPYAMPVLPKWNEFEEGIVIKALSRGGRNEDFKRFTTRTMRPVIRFDTCIKCDLCWYSCPDECFDQTVDGLFDVNYNYCVGCGRCAEVCPVPNTVVMADELRFQDNSSPYTKYKEDKEAYVKWAEEKKGKTRVNYPFVTGTGLITDEVAEGEQK
;
A
#
# COMPACT_ATOMS: atom_id res chain seq x y z
N MET A 1 2.42 -22.58 -63.87
CA MET A 1 3.01 -22.98 -62.59
C MET A 1 2.51 -22.00 -61.55
N ALA A 2 1.50 -22.41 -60.80
CA ALA A 2 0.97 -21.65 -59.68
C ALA A 2 2.03 -21.63 -58.57
N ALA A 3 2.42 -20.45 -58.12
CA ALA A 3 3.23 -20.30 -56.91
C ALA A 3 2.26 -20.18 -55.73
N ASP A 4 2.36 -21.15 -54.82
CA ASP A 4 1.71 -21.18 -53.52
C ASP A 4 1.86 -19.84 -52.80
N LEU A 5 0.76 -19.10 -52.69
CA LEU A 5 0.57 -18.13 -51.62
C LEU A 5 0.24 -18.96 -50.38
N GLY A 6 1.30 -19.41 -49.71
CA GLY A 6 1.21 -20.00 -48.38
C GLY A 6 0.48 -19.03 -47.47
N ILE A 7 -0.72 -19.44 -47.06
CA ILE A 7 -1.45 -18.85 -45.95
C ILE A 7 -0.53 -18.98 -44.75
N MET A 8 0.13 -17.88 -44.37
CA MET A 8 0.77 -17.76 -43.07
C MET A 8 -0.35 -17.93 -42.04
N SER A 9 -0.30 -19.04 -41.31
CA SER A 9 -1.15 -19.28 -40.15
C SER A 9 -1.06 -18.08 -39.21
N GLU A 10 -2.20 -17.53 -38.81
CA GLU A 10 -2.30 -16.63 -37.66
C GLU A 10 -1.64 -17.35 -36.48
N ALA A 11 -0.42 -16.94 -36.12
CA ALA A 11 0.12 -17.29 -34.82
C ALA A 11 -0.75 -16.54 -33.82
N ASP A 12 -1.47 -17.26 -32.97
CA ASP A 12 -2.16 -16.66 -31.83
C ASP A 12 -1.09 -15.89 -31.03
N ASP A 13 -1.14 -14.55 -31.10
CA ASP A 13 -0.20 -13.70 -30.37
C ASP A 13 -0.32 -14.03 -28.88
N ILE A 14 0.76 -14.53 -28.28
CA ILE A 14 0.83 -14.84 -26.85
C ILE A 14 0.58 -13.55 -26.06
N GLU A 15 -0.62 -13.42 -25.52
CA GLU A 15 -1.00 -12.28 -24.68
C GLU A 15 -0.80 -12.66 -23.21
N ILE A 16 0.18 -12.02 -22.55
CA ILE A 16 0.45 -12.16 -21.12
C ILE A 16 -0.04 -10.90 -20.40
N LYS A 17 -0.86 -11.08 -19.36
CA LYS A 17 -1.34 -10.05 -18.46
C LYS A 17 -0.68 -10.18 -17.10
N ASN A 18 0.00 -9.12 -16.69
CA ASN A 18 0.70 -9.04 -15.41
C ASN A 18 -0.09 -8.18 -14.42
N LEU A 19 -0.34 -8.72 -13.24
CA LEU A 19 -1.00 -8.01 -12.15
C LEU A 19 -0.13 -8.05 -10.89
N GLU A 20 -0.16 -6.96 -10.14
CA GLU A 20 0.35 -6.93 -8.77
C GLU A 20 -0.74 -6.49 -7.79
N VAL A 21 -0.68 -7.03 -6.58
CA VAL A 21 -1.45 -6.59 -5.42
C VAL A 21 -0.45 -6.07 -4.39
N ASN A 22 -0.47 -4.77 -4.16
CA ASN A 22 0.26 -4.08 -3.10
C ASN A 22 -0.56 -4.13 -1.81
N TYR A 23 0.05 -4.61 -0.74
CA TYR A 23 -0.61 -4.86 0.54
C TYR A 23 0.31 -4.60 1.73
N ARG A 24 -0.28 -4.39 2.90
CA ARG A 24 0.41 -4.25 4.19
C ARG A 24 0.80 -5.64 4.71
N GLY A 25 2.10 -5.90 4.82
CA GLY A 25 2.68 -7.17 5.28
C GLY A 25 2.08 -7.65 6.59
N ILE A 26 1.90 -8.97 6.72
CA ILE A 26 1.15 -9.65 7.79
C ILE A 26 -0.35 -9.29 7.84
N PHE A 27 -0.70 -8.00 7.91
CA PHE A 27 -2.07 -7.53 8.08
C PHE A 27 -2.99 -7.92 6.90
N GLN A 28 -2.51 -7.75 5.68
CA GLN A 28 -3.27 -7.96 4.44
C GLN A 28 -2.75 -9.13 3.60
N LYS A 29 -1.81 -9.94 4.11
CA LYS A 29 -1.19 -11.06 3.37
C LYS A 29 -2.21 -12.05 2.80
N THR A 30 -3.20 -12.39 3.63
CA THR A 30 -4.22 -13.39 3.25
C THR A 30 -5.18 -12.81 2.20
N LEU A 31 -5.52 -11.53 2.33
CA LEU A 31 -6.31 -10.77 1.35
C LEU A 31 -5.62 -10.79 -0.03
N ALA A 32 -4.36 -10.36 -0.11
CA ALA A 32 -3.61 -10.32 -1.36
C ALA A 32 -3.49 -11.70 -2.03
N ARG A 33 -3.15 -12.72 -1.24
CA ARG A 33 -3.07 -14.11 -1.75
C ARG A 33 -4.40 -14.63 -2.26
N LYS A 34 -5.53 -14.31 -1.60
CA LYS A 34 -6.88 -14.72 -2.05
C LYS A 34 -7.24 -14.03 -3.37
N ILE A 35 -6.97 -12.74 -3.51
CA ILE A 35 -7.22 -11.98 -4.74
C ILE A 35 -6.48 -12.64 -5.90
N CYS A 36 -5.16 -12.79 -5.81
CA CYS A 36 -4.35 -13.34 -6.91
C CYS A 36 -4.75 -14.78 -7.27
N LYS A 37 -5.00 -15.64 -6.28
CA LYS A 37 -5.46 -17.02 -6.55
C LYS A 37 -6.82 -17.05 -7.24
N THR A 38 -7.74 -16.18 -6.83
CA THR A 38 -9.09 -16.12 -7.41
C THR A 38 -9.04 -15.64 -8.85
N ILE A 39 -8.16 -14.69 -9.18
CA ILE A 39 -7.92 -14.26 -10.57
C ILE A 39 -7.45 -15.43 -11.42
N VAL A 40 -6.45 -16.19 -10.97
CA VAL A 40 -5.95 -17.37 -11.72
C VAL A 40 -7.03 -18.45 -11.89
N TYR A 41 -7.83 -18.72 -10.85
CA TYR A 41 -8.93 -19.69 -10.96
C TYR A 41 -10.03 -19.23 -11.91
N ALA A 42 -10.38 -17.94 -11.90
CA ALA A 42 -11.36 -17.37 -12.83
C ALA A 42 -10.85 -17.40 -14.27
N ALA A 43 -9.58 -17.05 -14.49
CA ALA A 43 -8.94 -17.15 -15.80
C ALA A 43 -8.98 -18.57 -16.38
N LYS A 44 -8.82 -19.59 -15.53
CA LYS A 44 -8.93 -21.00 -15.93
C LYS A 44 -10.33 -21.38 -16.43
N HIS A 45 -11.40 -20.75 -15.92
CA HIS A 45 -12.75 -20.95 -16.48
C HIS A 45 -12.90 -20.38 -17.90
N GLU A 46 -12.02 -19.47 -18.30
CA GLU A 46 -11.98 -18.86 -19.64
C GLU A 46 -11.01 -19.58 -20.58
N GLY A 47 -10.43 -20.71 -20.17
CA GLY A 47 -9.44 -21.45 -20.95
C GLY A 47 -8.04 -20.86 -20.94
N LYS A 48 -7.78 -19.85 -20.10
CA LYS A 48 -6.47 -19.21 -19.95
C LYS A 48 -5.59 -19.99 -18.98
N THR A 49 -4.27 -19.87 -19.15
CA THR A 49 -3.28 -20.33 -18.18
C THR A 49 -2.90 -19.20 -17.23
N GLY A 50 -2.35 -19.54 -16.06
CA GLY A 50 -1.95 -18.53 -15.10
C GLY A 50 -1.35 -19.10 -13.83
N PHE A 51 -0.55 -18.28 -13.15
CA PHE A 51 0.03 -18.59 -11.85
C PHE A 51 0.09 -17.36 -10.97
N SER A 52 0.30 -17.56 -9.67
CA SER A 52 0.38 -16.47 -8.69
C SER A 52 1.49 -16.76 -7.69
N TYR A 53 2.24 -15.73 -7.30
CA TYR A 53 3.40 -15.87 -6.43
C TYR A 53 3.62 -14.60 -5.59
N GLY A 54 4.28 -14.74 -4.44
CA GLY A 54 4.66 -13.60 -3.61
C GLY A 54 6.03 -13.07 -4.02
N ARG A 55 6.27 -11.78 -3.82
CA ARG A 55 7.60 -11.21 -4.00
C ARG A 55 8.57 -11.79 -2.98
N TYR A 56 9.64 -12.44 -3.45
CA TYR A 56 10.58 -13.14 -2.57
C TYR A 56 11.29 -12.21 -1.58
N SER A 57 11.64 -10.99 -2.00
CA SER A 57 12.33 -9.99 -1.16
C SER A 57 11.48 -9.46 0.00
N ASP A 58 10.18 -9.77 0.05
CA ASP A 58 9.31 -9.42 1.17
C ASP A 58 9.33 -10.47 2.28
N ALA A 59 9.92 -11.64 2.04
CA ALA A 59 9.99 -12.73 3.01
C ALA A 59 11.23 -12.61 3.92
N PRO A 60 11.10 -12.84 5.25
CA PRO A 60 9.86 -12.94 6.00
C PRO A 60 9.16 -11.58 6.13
N GLU A 61 7.84 -11.56 5.95
CA GLU A 61 7.04 -10.32 6.04
C GLU A 61 7.05 -9.72 7.46
N ARG A 62 6.78 -8.41 7.56
CA ARG A 62 6.63 -7.67 8.81
C ARG A 62 5.33 -6.88 8.81
N ASN A 63 4.83 -6.57 10.00
CA ASN A 63 3.61 -5.80 10.20
C ASN A 63 3.66 -4.46 9.45
N GLY A 64 2.74 -4.25 8.52
CA GLY A 64 2.51 -2.96 7.85
C GLY A 64 3.47 -2.63 6.70
N ILE A 65 4.59 -3.35 6.57
CA ILE A 65 5.58 -3.06 5.51
C ILE A 65 4.92 -3.31 4.14
N PRO A 66 5.08 -2.41 3.15
CA PRO A 66 4.56 -2.64 1.81
C PRO A 66 5.11 -3.94 1.21
N CYS A 67 4.21 -4.82 0.80
CA CYS A 67 4.53 -6.10 0.18
C CYS A 67 3.75 -6.28 -1.12
N LYS A 68 4.25 -7.18 -1.98
CA LYS A 68 3.63 -7.48 -3.28
C LYS A 68 3.30 -8.95 -3.45
N TYR A 69 2.16 -9.19 -4.08
CA TYR A 69 1.76 -10.51 -4.58
C TYR A 69 1.36 -10.36 -6.04
N PHE A 70 1.76 -11.30 -6.88
CA PHE A 70 1.57 -11.22 -8.32
C PHE A 70 0.56 -12.26 -8.80
N ALA A 71 -0.14 -11.93 -9.87
CA ALA A 71 -0.89 -12.87 -10.68
C ALA A 71 -0.52 -12.64 -12.14
N VAL A 72 -0.23 -13.71 -12.85
CA VAL A 72 0.05 -13.68 -14.29
C VAL A 72 -0.98 -14.57 -14.96
N VAL A 73 -1.63 -14.04 -15.99
CA VAL A 73 -2.67 -14.73 -16.77
C VAL A 73 -2.31 -14.62 -18.25
N ALA A 74 -2.41 -15.69 -19.01
CA ALA A 74 -2.06 -15.68 -20.42
C ALA A 74 -2.96 -16.57 -21.28
N ASN A 75 -3.07 -16.21 -22.56
CA ASN A 75 -3.58 -17.09 -23.61
C ASN A 75 -2.40 -17.89 -24.22
N ALA A 76 -1.69 -18.64 -23.39
CA ALA A 76 -0.49 -19.38 -23.78
C ALA A 76 -0.45 -20.77 -23.14
N THR A 77 0.44 -21.63 -23.61
CA THR A 77 0.71 -22.90 -22.91
C THR A 77 1.38 -22.64 -21.55
N GLU A 78 1.31 -23.60 -20.63
CA GLU A 78 1.99 -23.47 -19.33
C GLU A 78 3.50 -23.35 -19.50
N GLU A 79 4.08 -24.04 -20.50
CA GLU A 79 5.52 -24.01 -20.80
C GLU A 79 5.96 -22.63 -21.31
N ASP A 80 5.22 -22.04 -22.24
CA ASP A 80 5.51 -20.68 -22.74
C ASP A 80 5.38 -19.64 -21.62
N LEU A 81 4.35 -19.78 -20.78
CA LEU A 81 4.12 -18.89 -19.66
C LEU A 81 5.23 -18.99 -18.60
N GLU A 82 5.73 -20.20 -18.31
CA GLU A 82 6.85 -20.42 -17.40
C GLU A 82 8.16 -19.86 -17.97
N ALA A 83 8.39 -20.01 -19.27
CA ALA A 83 9.56 -19.45 -19.94
C ALA A 83 9.59 -17.91 -19.90
N GLU A 84 8.45 -17.26 -20.14
CA GLU A 84 8.36 -15.79 -20.23
C GLU A 84 8.25 -15.10 -18.85
N ALA A 85 7.54 -15.73 -17.91
CA ALA A 85 7.20 -15.09 -16.63
C ALA A 85 7.67 -15.87 -15.39
N GLY A 86 7.91 -17.17 -15.48
CA GLY A 86 8.24 -18.03 -14.33
C GLY A 86 9.60 -17.71 -13.68
N GLY A 87 10.56 -17.23 -14.47
CA GLY A 87 11.90 -16.86 -13.98
C GLY A 87 12.01 -15.47 -13.35
N LYS A 88 10.95 -14.64 -13.38
CA LYS A 88 11.02 -13.24 -12.95
C LYS A 88 10.62 -13.06 -11.49
N VAL A 89 11.48 -12.43 -10.70
CA VAL A 89 11.21 -12.09 -9.29
C VAL A 89 10.10 -11.05 -9.15
N GLU A 90 10.09 -10.06 -10.02
CA GLU A 90 9.01 -9.09 -10.20
C GLU A 90 8.76 -8.91 -11.71
N PRO A 91 7.52 -8.67 -12.15
CA PRO A 91 7.25 -8.29 -13.53
C PRO A 91 7.88 -6.93 -13.87
N ASP A 92 8.25 -6.74 -15.13
CA ASP A 92 8.82 -5.49 -15.62
C ASP A 92 7.76 -4.37 -15.67
N TYR A 93 6.52 -4.75 -15.99
CA TYR A 93 5.35 -3.90 -16.05
C TYR A 93 4.10 -4.70 -15.62
N VAL A 94 3.04 -3.99 -15.25
CA VAL A 94 1.73 -4.55 -14.89
C VAL A 94 0.61 -3.83 -15.63
N ASP A 95 -0.37 -4.59 -16.09
CA ASP A 95 -1.60 -4.07 -16.68
C ASP A 95 -2.50 -3.45 -15.60
N VAL A 96 -2.52 -4.07 -14.42
CA VAL A 96 -3.25 -3.58 -13.24
C VAL A 96 -2.39 -3.72 -11.98
N SER A 97 -2.20 -2.60 -11.27
CA SER A 97 -1.64 -2.57 -9.92
C SER A 97 -2.78 -2.31 -8.93
N ILE A 98 -3.11 -3.32 -8.12
CA ILE A 98 -4.13 -3.24 -7.08
C ILE A 98 -3.47 -2.80 -5.79
N VAL A 99 -4.05 -1.85 -5.06
CA VAL A 99 -3.49 -1.25 -3.84
C VAL A 99 -4.54 -1.33 -2.73
N ALA A 100 -4.27 -2.18 -1.73
CA ALA A 100 -5.22 -2.46 -0.65
C ALA A 100 -5.26 -1.40 0.47
N ASP A 101 -4.33 -0.43 0.44
CA ASP A 101 -4.25 0.69 1.38
C ASP A 101 -3.72 1.92 0.63
N ASP A 102 -4.54 2.97 0.54
CA ASP A 102 -4.25 4.17 -0.23
C ASP A 102 -3.02 4.92 0.24
N THR A 103 -2.64 4.81 1.51
CA THR A 103 -1.46 5.50 2.06
C THR A 103 -0.14 5.06 1.40
N MET A 104 -0.11 3.91 0.71
CA MET A 104 1.03 3.45 -0.10
C MET A 104 1.32 4.33 -1.32
N VAL A 105 0.41 5.24 -1.72
CA VAL A 105 0.70 6.24 -2.76
C VAL A 105 1.88 7.15 -2.39
N LYS A 106 2.19 7.31 -1.09
CA LYS A 106 3.36 8.06 -0.61
C LYS A 106 4.68 7.30 -0.73
N GLY A 107 4.65 6.07 -1.22
CA GLY A 107 5.82 5.26 -1.51
C GLY A 107 5.69 3.84 -1.02
N VAL A 108 6.26 2.94 -1.80
CA VAL A 108 6.42 1.52 -1.45
C VAL A 108 7.88 1.15 -1.41
N GLU A 109 8.22 0.24 -0.52
CA GLU A 109 9.58 -0.21 -0.35
C GLU A 109 9.56 -1.69 0.08
N PRO A 110 10.28 -2.58 -0.64
CA PRO A 110 10.36 -3.99 -0.23
C PRO A 110 11.09 -4.14 1.10
N TRP A 111 10.81 -5.23 1.81
CA TRP A 111 11.55 -5.55 3.04
C TRP A 111 13.07 -5.68 2.81
N GLY A 112 13.49 -6.24 1.67
CA GLY A 112 14.89 -6.27 1.23
C GLY A 112 15.54 -4.90 0.98
N PHE A 113 14.83 -3.81 1.26
CA PHE A 113 15.32 -2.45 1.29
C PHE A 113 15.98 -1.99 -0.01
N SER A 114 15.17 -1.94 -1.07
CA SER A 114 15.57 -1.48 -2.41
C SER A 114 14.98 -0.11 -2.72
N GLY A 115 14.99 0.77 -1.69
CA GLY A 115 14.57 2.16 -1.66
C GLY A 115 13.10 2.44 -1.95
N ILE A 116 12.74 3.70 -1.75
CA ILE A 116 11.36 4.18 -1.79
C ILE A 116 10.94 4.45 -3.23
N ARG A 117 9.99 3.66 -3.71
CA ARG A 117 9.51 3.62 -5.09
C ARG A 117 8.08 4.14 -5.20
N PRO A 118 7.71 4.79 -6.31
CA PRO A 118 6.34 5.23 -6.51
C PRO A 118 5.43 4.02 -6.74
N ILE A 119 4.23 4.07 -6.17
CA ILE A 119 3.27 2.94 -6.27
C ILE A 119 2.92 2.58 -7.72
N ASN A 120 2.96 3.55 -8.64
CA ASN A 120 2.66 3.34 -10.05
C ASN A 120 3.91 3.03 -10.89
N GLU A 121 5.08 2.74 -10.29
CA GLU A 121 6.34 2.50 -11.02
C GLU A 121 6.13 1.52 -12.18
N LYS A 122 5.47 0.39 -11.89
CA LYS A 122 5.30 -0.73 -12.82
C LYS A 122 4.05 -0.62 -13.71
N VAL A 123 3.17 0.36 -13.49
CA VAL A 123 1.94 0.48 -14.28
C VAL A 123 2.28 0.81 -15.75
N ALA A 124 1.83 -0.05 -16.66
CA ALA A 124 2.10 0.05 -18.09
C ALA A 124 1.34 1.19 -18.78
N LEU A 125 1.68 1.48 -20.04
CA LEU A 125 0.93 2.38 -20.92
C LEU A 125 -0.54 1.93 -21.00
N GLY A 126 -1.47 2.83 -20.65
CA GLY A 126 -2.90 2.52 -20.62
C GLY A 126 -3.34 1.60 -19.47
N GLY A 127 -2.41 1.15 -18.63
CA GLY A 127 -2.66 0.33 -17.44
C GLY A 127 -3.41 1.08 -16.35
N THR A 128 -3.81 0.36 -15.31
CA THR A 128 -4.65 0.91 -14.23
C THR A 128 -4.05 0.71 -12.85
N LEU A 129 -3.99 1.79 -12.07
CA LEU A 129 -3.75 1.75 -10.63
C LEU A 129 -5.11 1.71 -9.91
N LEU A 130 -5.49 0.54 -9.37
CA LEU A 130 -6.73 0.34 -8.62
C LEU A 130 -6.47 0.48 -7.12
N VAL A 131 -7.06 1.48 -6.47
CA VAL A 131 -6.79 1.81 -5.07
C VAL A 131 -8.07 1.72 -4.24
N VAL A 132 -8.00 1.09 -3.06
CA VAL A 132 -9.06 1.20 -2.04
C VAL A 132 -8.88 2.51 -1.29
N SER A 133 -9.81 3.46 -1.45
CA SER A 133 -9.70 4.78 -0.81
C SER A 133 -11.07 5.44 -0.61
N GLU A 134 -11.14 6.35 0.37
CA GLU A 134 -12.25 7.29 0.53
C GLU A 134 -12.04 8.57 -0.31
N ARG A 135 -10.87 8.73 -0.93
CA ARG A 135 -10.49 9.88 -1.77
C ARG A 135 -10.87 9.65 -3.22
N SER A 136 -11.13 10.74 -3.95
CA SER A 136 -11.32 10.68 -5.39
C SER A 136 -10.01 10.34 -6.12
N PRO A 137 -10.09 9.81 -7.36
CA PRO A 137 -8.90 9.58 -8.17
C PRO A 137 -8.00 10.81 -8.32
N LEU A 138 -8.58 12.02 -8.40
CA LEU A 138 -7.84 13.27 -8.57
C LEU A 138 -7.06 13.66 -7.31
N GLU A 139 -7.64 13.46 -6.13
CA GLU A 139 -6.93 13.71 -4.86
C GLU A 139 -5.74 12.74 -4.67
N LEU A 140 -5.81 11.53 -5.22
CA LEU A 140 -4.68 10.60 -5.16
C LEU A 140 -3.53 11.03 -6.09
N VAL A 141 -3.82 11.67 -7.23
CA VAL A 141 -2.80 12.15 -8.19
C VAL A 141 -1.77 13.05 -7.52
N ASP A 142 -2.17 13.82 -6.50
CA ASP A 142 -1.30 14.72 -5.74
C ASP A 142 -0.18 13.99 -4.98
N PHE A 143 -0.19 12.66 -4.92
CA PHE A 143 0.83 11.85 -4.27
C PHE A 143 1.57 10.89 -5.23
N VAL A 144 1.04 10.65 -6.43
CA VAL A 144 1.59 9.63 -7.35
C VAL A 144 2.58 10.24 -8.33
N GLU A 145 3.63 9.50 -8.68
CA GLU A 145 4.63 9.95 -9.66
C GLU A 145 4.02 10.19 -11.04
N LYS A 146 4.38 11.32 -11.66
CA LYS A 146 3.96 11.64 -13.02
C LYS A 146 4.57 10.69 -14.04
N LYS A 147 3.79 10.28 -15.03
CA LYS A 147 4.23 9.40 -16.12
C LYS A 147 4.37 10.17 -17.42
N THR A 148 5.25 9.72 -18.31
CA THR A 148 5.40 10.25 -19.68
C THR A 148 4.31 9.76 -20.63
N PHE A 149 3.42 8.88 -20.15
CA PHE A 149 2.37 8.23 -20.92
C PHE A 149 1.05 8.21 -20.12
N PRO A 150 -0.10 8.11 -20.80
CA PRO A 150 -1.39 8.05 -20.12
C PRO A 150 -1.59 6.71 -19.41
N TYR A 151 -2.23 6.76 -18.25
CA TYR A 151 -2.68 5.60 -17.48
C TYR A 151 -4.02 5.92 -16.78
N LYS A 152 -4.56 5.00 -16.00
CA LYS A 152 -5.82 5.20 -15.26
C LYS A 152 -5.58 5.06 -13.76
N ILE A 153 -6.27 5.88 -12.97
CA ILE A 153 -6.48 5.61 -11.54
C ILE A 153 -7.93 5.20 -11.37
N ALA A 154 -8.14 4.02 -10.80
CA ALA A 154 -9.42 3.52 -10.39
C ALA A 154 -9.49 3.53 -8.86
N VAL A 155 -10.58 4.06 -8.30
CA VAL A 155 -10.83 4.03 -6.86
C VAL A 155 -12.01 3.11 -6.59
N LEU A 156 -11.77 2.12 -5.74
CA LEU A 156 -12.84 1.38 -5.07
C LEU A 156 -13.16 2.11 -3.75
N PRO A 157 -14.35 2.72 -3.61
CA PRO A 157 -14.70 3.46 -2.40
C PRO A 157 -14.66 2.58 -1.14
N GLY A 158 -13.87 2.97 -0.16
CA GLY A 158 -13.80 2.30 1.13
C GLY A 158 -12.53 2.62 1.91
N LYS A 159 -12.55 2.26 3.20
CA LYS A 159 -11.36 2.32 4.05
C LYS A 159 -10.45 1.14 3.74
N HIS A 160 -9.15 1.31 3.96
CA HIS A 160 -8.19 0.21 3.92
C HIS A 160 -8.67 -0.92 4.83
N SER A 161 -8.61 -2.15 4.34
CA SER A 161 -9.07 -3.32 5.07
C SER A 161 -7.94 -3.99 5.80
N PHE A 162 -8.09 -4.21 7.10
CA PHE A 162 -7.23 -5.14 7.85
C PHE A 162 -7.96 -6.45 8.17
N SER A 163 -9.01 -6.79 7.39
CA SER A 163 -9.68 -8.09 7.50
C SER A 163 -8.67 -9.22 7.27
N GLY A 164 -8.56 -10.16 8.21
CA GLY A 164 -7.51 -11.18 8.14
C GLY A 164 -7.02 -11.72 9.47
N LEU A 165 -5.73 -12.06 9.52
CA LEU A 165 -5.10 -12.92 10.54
C LEU A 165 -5.36 -12.48 11.99
N TRP A 166 -5.57 -11.19 12.23
CA TRP A 166 -5.74 -10.61 13.58
C TRP A 166 -7.09 -9.89 13.78
N VAL A 167 -7.91 -9.77 12.73
CA VAL A 167 -9.22 -9.11 12.78
C VAL A 167 -10.24 -10.05 12.15
N TYR A 168 -11.09 -10.65 12.98
CA TYR A 168 -12.11 -11.63 12.55
C TYR A 168 -13.28 -11.03 11.76
N LYS A 169 -13.24 -9.73 11.46
CA LYS A 169 -14.26 -9.05 10.66
C LYS A 169 -13.90 -9.15 9.18
N ASP A 170 -14.63 -9.98 8.45
CA ASP A 170 -14.58 -10.01 6.98
C ASP A 170 -15.42 -8.82 6.46
N ASP A 171 -14.77 -7.88 5.76
CA ASP A 171 -15.41 -6.73 5.14
C ASP A 171 -15.53 -6.88 3.61
N PHE A 172 -15.22 -8.07 3.09
CA PHE A 172 -15.31 -8.43 1.69
C PHE A 172 -14.47 -7.57 0.74
N THR A 173 -13.44 -6.87 1.24
CA THR A 173 -12.59 -6.01 0.41
C THR A 173 -11.88 -6.79 -0.70
N ASP A 174 -11.46 -8.03 -0.45
CA ASP A 174 -10.88 -8.91 -1.48
C ASP A 174 -11.86 -9.15 -2.63
N VAL A 175 -13.11 -9.45 -2.30
CA VAL A 175 -14.16 -9.71 -3.28
C VAL A 175 -14.59 -8.44 -4.03
N ARG A 176 -14.73 -7.32 -3.33
CA ARG A 176 -15.05 -6.02 -3.96
C ARG A 176 -13.93 -5.60 -4.93
N LEU A 177 -12.66 -5.83 -4.58
CA LEU A 177 -11.52 -5.59 -5.47
C LEU A 177 -11.56 -6.46 -6.74
N LEU A 178 -11.96 -7.72 -6.63
CA LEU A 178 -12.17 -8.60 -7.79
C LEU A 178 -13.28 -8.07 -8.70
N GLY A 179 -14.38 -7.58 -8.12
CA GLY A 179 -15.46 -6.97 -8.87
C GLY A 179 -15.00 -5.74 -9.64
N ALA A 180 -14.27 -4.86 -8.95
CA ALA A 180 -13.67 -3.67 -9.56
C ALA A 180 -12.71 -4.05 -10.71
N LEU A 181 -11.88 -5.07 -10.54
CA LEU A 181 -10.96 -5.59 -11.56
C LEU A 181 -11.70 -5.96 -12.86
N ALA A 182 -12.79 -6.71 -12.76
CA ALA A 182 -13.56 -7.12 -13.94
C ALA A 182 -14.19 -5.94 -14.72
N LYS A 183 -14.47 -4.82 -14.05
CA LYS A 183 -14.95 -3.61 -14.75
C LYS A 183 -13.83 -2.86 -15.44
N ILE A 184 -12.67 -2.70 -14.77
CA ILE A 184 -11.57 -1.89 -15.30
C ILE A 184 -10.76 -2.61 -16.37
N SER A 185 -10.70 -3.96 -16.31
CA SER A 185 -9.89 -4.78 -17.21
C SER A 185 -10.55 -6.14 -17.49
N PRO A 186 -11.66 -6.19 -18.25
CA PRO A 186 -12.36 -7.44 -18.56
C PRO A 186 -11.53 -8.41 -19.42
N GLY A 187 -10.47 -7.93 -20.07
CA GLY A 187 -9.53 -8.78 -20.83
C GLY A 187 -8.72 -9.73 -19.95
N ILE A 188 -8.53 -9.39 -18.67
CA ILE A 188 -7.83 -10.26 -17.71
C ILE A 188 -8.76 -11.40 -17.29
N VAL A 189 -9.89 -11.04 -16.69
CA VAL A 189 -10.97 -11.95 -16.28
C VAL A 189 -12.31 -11.23 -16.38
N THR A 190 -13.33 -11.96 -16.80
CA THR A 190 -14.70 -11.46 -16.89
C THR A 190 -15.42 -11.53 -15.54
N PHE A 191 -16.47 -10.72 -15.40
CA PHE A 191 -17.31 -10.73 -14.21
C PHE A 191 -17.98 -12.10 -13.98
N ASP A 192 -18.42 -12.78 -15.05
CA ASP A 192 -19.10 -14.07 -14.95
C ASP A 192 -18.16 -15.17 -14.45
N SER A 193 -16.91 -15.21 -14.94
CA SER A 193 -15.90 -16.15 -14.46
C SER A 193 -15.56 -15.90 -12.99
N LEU A 194 -15.39 -14.64 -12.58
CA LEU A 194 -15.18 -14.29 -11.18
C LEU A 194 -16.36 -14.68 -10.31
N LYS A 195 -17.60 -14.39 -10.74
CA LYS A 195 -18.81 -14.76 -10.02
C LYS A 195 -18.89 -16.26 -9.80
N LYS A 196 -18.57 -17.06 -10.82
CA LYS A 196 -18.50 -18.52 -10.73
C LYS A 196 -17.44 -18.96 -9.73
N THR A 197 -16.21 -18.47 -9.84
CA THR A 197 -15.12 -18.83 -8.93
C THR A 197 -15.42 -18.43 -7.48
N VAL A 198 -15.94 -17.21 -7.26
CA VAL A 198 -16.32 -16.72 -5.92
C VAL A 198 -17.39 -17.61 -5.31
N ALA A 199 -18.44 -17.96 -6.06
CA ALA A 199 -19.49 -18.86 -5.59
C ALA A 199 -18.93 -20.26 -5.22
N GLU A 200 -18.05 -20.82 -6.05
CA GLU A 200 -17.47 -22.15 -5.86
C GLU A 200 -16.43 -22.22 -4.73
N LYS A 201 -15.59 -21.19 -4.59
CA LYS A 201 -14.40 -21.21 -3.70
C LYS A 201 -14.58 -20.42 -2.41
N MET A 202 -15.42 -19.39 -2.42
CA MET A 202 -15.55 -18.44 -1.31
C MET A 202 -16.96 -18.43 -0.72
N GLY A 203 -17.98 -18.87 -1.45
CA GLY A 203 -19.37 -18.93 -0.99
C GLY A 203 -20.29 -17.93 -1.69
N ALA A 204 -21.58 -18.29 -1.81
CA ALA A 204 -22.57 -17.52 -2.55
C ALA A 204 -22.91 -16.16 -1.88
N ASP A 205 -22.68 -16.04 -0.57
CA ASP A 205 -22.83 -14.80 0.22
C ASP A 205 -21.91 -13.67 -0.27
N ARG A 206 -20.86 -14.00 -1.03
CA ARG A 206 -19.88 -13.05 -1.56
C ARG A 206 -20.21 -12.53 -2.97
N ILE A 207 -21.25 -13.04 -3.62
CA ILE A 207 -21.66 -12.55 -4.96
C ILE A 207 -22.12 -11.10 -4.91
N GLU A 208 -22.80 -10.71 -3.84
CA GLU A 208 -23.30 -9.35 -3.68
C GLU A 208 -22.16 -8.32 -3.50
N PRO A 209 -21.19 -8.54 -2.58
CA PRO A 209 -19.97 -7.71 -2.53
C PRO A 209 -19.18 -7.66 -3.85
N LEU A 210 -19.13 -8.76 -4.60
CA LEU A 210 -18.47 -8.77 -5.92
C LEU A 210 -19.15 -7.79 -6.87
N ARG A 211 -20.47 -7.82 -6.93
CA ARG A 211 -21.27 -6.91 -7.75
C ARG A 211 -21.14 -5.46 -7.28
N GLU A 212 -21.18 -5.22 -5.97
CA GLU A 212 -20.98 -3.90 -5.40
C GLU A 212 -19.61 -3.31 -5.81
N GLY A 213 -18.53 -4.09 -5.75
CA GLY A 213 -17.21 -3.65 -6.19
C GLY A 213 -17.16 -3.30 -7.68
N TYR A 214 -17.84 -4.10 -8.51
CA TYR A 214 -18.00 -3.83 -9.94
C TYR A 214 -18.77 -2.52 -10.17
N GLU A 215 -19.90 -2.31 -9.51
CA GLU A 215 -20.74 -1.13 -9.74
C GLU A 215 -20.08 0.16 -9.21
N SER A 216 -19.47 0.10 -8.02
CA SER A 216 -19.00 1.27 -7.28
C SER A 216 -17.65 1.84 -7.72
N VAL A 217 -16.79 1.07 -8.40
CA VAL A 217 -15.47 1.56 -8.80
C VAL A 217 -15.57 2.76 -9.74
N VAL A 218 -14.84 3.82 -9.39
CA VAL A 218 -14.76 5.09 -10.13
C VAL A 218 -13.42 5.14 -10.85
N VAL A 219 -13.41 5.41 -12.15
CA VAL A 219 -12.20 5.39 -12.98
C VAL A 219 -11.95 6.77 -13.56
N LYS A 220 -10.70 7.22 -13.50
CA LYS A 220 -10.24 8.46 -14.14
C LYS A 220 -8.99 8.20 -14.96
N SER A 221 -8.99 8.67 -16.20
CA SER A 221 -7.78 8.75 -17.03
C SER A 221 -6.89 9.88 -16.56
N ILE A 222 -5.61 9.58 -16.42
CA ILE A 222 -4.55 10.52 -16.03
C ILE A 222 -3.70 10.81 -17.26
N ALA A 223 -3.53 12.09 -17.57
CA ALA A 223 -2.75 12.51 -18.75
C ALA A 223 -1.24 12.42 -18.47
N PRO A 224 -0.40 12.31 -19.53
CA PRO A 224 1.05 12.44 -19.37
C PRO A 224 1.43 13.73 -18.63
N GLY A 225 2.32 13.61 -17.65
CA GLY A 225 2.81 14.74 -16.86
C GLY A 225 1.94 15.13 -15.65
N GLU A 226 0.75 14.56 -15.48
CA GLU A 226 -0.04 14.72 -14.25
C GLU A 226 0.53 13.84 -13.12
N GLY A 227 0.64 14.41 -11.92
CA GLY A 227 1.26 13.80 -10.74
C GLY A 227 2.43 14.62 -10.19
N ILE A 228 3.11 14.09 -9.18
CA ILE A 228 4.29 14.72 -8.59
C ILE A 228 5.57 14.37 -9.35
N THR A 229 6.65 15.06 -9.02
CA THR A 229 8.00 14.59 -9.34
C THR A 229 8.53 13.84 -8.13
N TRP A 230 9.00 12.61 -8.34
CA TRP A 230 9.31 11.71 -7.25
C TRP A 230 10.47 12.29 -6.45
N PRO A 231 10.29 12.52 -5.13
CA PRO A 231 11.30 13.20 -4.34
C PRO A 231 12.46 12.29 -3.93
N TYR A 232 12.36 10.97 -4.18
CA TYR A 232 13.37 9.99 -3.78
C TYR A 232 14.17 9.50 -4.98
N ALA A 233 15.47 9.36 -4.81
CA ALA A 233 16.30 8.73 -5.83
C ALA A 233 15.94 7.25 -5.98
N MET A 234 15.83 6.76 -7.22
CA MET A 234 15.74 5.33 -7.47
C MET A 234 17.07 4.69 -7.09
N PRO A 235 17.09 3.72 -6.17
CA PRO A 235 18.34 3.11 -5.75
C PRO A 235 18.89 2.22 -6.86
N VAL A 236 20.20 2.30 -7.02
CA VAL A 236 20.98 1.46 -7.91
C VAL A 236 21.60 0.37 -7.06
N LEU A 237 21.27 -0.89 -7.33
CA LEU A 237 21.90 -2.01 -6.64
C LEU A 237 23.38 -2.09 -7.04
N PRO A 238 24.28 -2.30 -6.07
CA PRO A 238 25.69 -2.48 -6.38
C PRO A 238 25.89 -3.73 -7.25
N LYS A 239 26.82 -3.65 -8.19
CA LYS A 239 27.30 -4.81 -8.95
C LYS A 239 28.02 -5.78 -8.01
N TRP A 240 28.12 -7.04 -8.42
CA TRP A 240 28.77 -8.09 -7.62
C TRP A 240 30.23 -7.76 -7.25
N ASN A 241 30.92 -6.95 -8.05
CA ASN A 241 32.31 -6.52 -7.83
C ASN A 241 32.43 -5.17 -7.09
N GLU A 242 31.32 -4.54 -6.72
CA GLU A 242 31.27 -3.29 -5.94
C GLU A 242 31.07 -3.54 -4.44
N PHE A 243 30.78 -4.79 -4.05
CA PHE A 243 30.67 -5.18 -2.64
C PHE A 243 32.05 -5.14 -1.95
N GLU A 244 32.08 -4.70 -0.69
CA GLU A 244 33.28 -4.82 0.15
C GLU A 244 33.66 -6.30 0.34
N GLU A 245 34.94 -6.58 0.51
CA GLU A 245 35.43 -7.94 0.79
C GLU A 245 34.70 -8.52 2.02
N GLY A 246 34.15 -9.72 1.88
CA GLY A 246 33.37 -10.36 2.94
C GLY A 246 31.98 -9.77 3.16
N ILE A 247 31.48 -8.88 2.29
CA ILE A 247 30.17 -8.21 2.40
C ILE A 247 30.07 -7.45 3.74
N VAL A 248 31.16 -6.79 4.14
CA VAL A 248 31.22 -6.03 5.38
C VAL A 248 30.35 -4.77 5.26
N ILE A 249 29.48 -4.57 6.25
CA ILE A 249 28.66 -3.35 6.40
C ILE A 249 29.21 -2.56 7.58
N LYS A 250 29.54 -1.28 7.35
CA LYS A 250 30.09 -0.40 8.39
C LYS A 250 29.01 -0.05 9.42
N ALA A 251 29.36 -0.18 10.70
CA ALA A 251 28.46 0.20 11.79
C ALA A 251 28.21 1.71 11.81
N LEU A 252 26.98 2.09 12.15
CA LEU A 252 26.62 3.48 12.40
C LEU A 252 27.24 3.97 13.71
N SER A 253 27.48 5.27 13.81
CA SER A 253 27.83 5.90 15.09
C SER A 253 26.72 5.70 16.11
N ARG A 254 27.08 5.57 17.39
CA ARG A 254 26.10 5.52 18.49
C ARG A 254 25.15 6.72 18.42
N GLY A 255 23.85 6.47 18.55
CA GLY A 255 22.79 7.50 18.42
C GLY A 255 22.51 7.95 16.99
N GLY A 256 23.22 7.42 15.99
CA GLY A 256 22.93 7.65 14.57
C GLY A 256 21.75 6.82 14.11
N ARG A 257 20.99 7.35 13.15
CA ARG A 257 19.96 6.60 12.43
C ARG A 257 20.50 6.09 11.11
N ASN A 258 19.96 4.98 10.64
CA ASN A 258 20.32 4.45 9.33
C ASN A 258 19.65 5.31 8.25
N GLU A 259 20.42 6.11 7.53
CA GLU A 259 19.89 6.98 6.47
C GLU A 259 19.35 6.20 5.27
N ASP A 260 19.90 5.00 5.06
CA ASP A 260 19.35 4.08 4.09
C ASP A 260 18.01 3.61 4.64
N PHE A 261 17.93 3.04 5.84
CA PHE A 261 16.73 2.36 6.36
C PHE A 261 15.61 3.27 6.94
N LYS A 262 15.03 4.14 6.13
CA LYS A 262 13.81 4.92 6.46
C LYS A 262 12.57 4.02 6.37
N ARG A 263 11.57 4.21 7.24
CA ARG A 263 10.44 3.24 7.37
C ARG A 263 9.05 3.87 7.33
N PHE A 264 8.98 5.15 6.99
CA PHE A 264 7.73 5.90 6.99
C PHE A 264 6.68 5.36 6.02
N THR A 265 7.11 4.68 4.95
CA THR A 265 6.26 4.01 3.94
C THR A 265 5.37 2.92 4.54
N THR A 266 5.67 2.44 5.75
CA THR A 266 4.90 1.46 6.53
C THR A 266 3.60 2.04 7.10
N ARG A 267 3.48 3.37 7.18
CA ARG A 267 2.38 4.03 7.88
C ARG A 267 1.08 4.03 7.10
N THR A 268 0.02 3.63 7.80
CA THR A 268 -1.36 3.99 7.47
C THR A 268 -1.84 5.21 8.28
N MET A 269 -1.27 5.41 9.46
CA MET A 269 -1.53 6.56 10.33
C MET A 269 -0.23 7.04 10.97
N ARG A 270 -0.19 8.28 11.44
CA ARG A 270 0.93 8.84 12.21
C ARG A 270 0.45 9.53 13.50
N PRO A 271 1.27 9.59 14.56
CA PRO A 271 0.93 10.33 15.78
C PRO A 271 1.03 11.85 15.54
N VAL A 272 -0.01 12.60 15.91
CA VAL A 272 0.01 14.06 16.04
C VAL A 272 0.16 14.40 17.52
N ILE A 273 1.13 15.26 17.86
CA ILE A 273 1.51 15.56 19.24
C ILE A 273 1.07 16.99 19.60
N ARG A 274 0.34 17.17 20.69
CA ARG A 274 0.05 18.47 21.29
C ARG A 274 1.13 18.80 22.33
N PHE A 275 2.14 19.55 21.90
CA PHE A 275 3.27 19.90 22.77
C PHE A 275 2.89 20.82 23.94
N ASP A 276 1.78 21.56 23.83
CA ASP A 276 1.28 22.47 24.85
C ASP A 276 0.52 21.76 25.98
N THR A 277 -0.02 20.57 25.73
CA THR A 277 -0.66 19.71 26.75
C THR A 277 0.28 18.63 27.30
N CYS A 278 1.48 18.50 26.74
CA CYS A 278 2.46 17.49 27.13
C CYS A 278 3.02 17.75 28.53
N ILE A 279 2.88 16.76 29.42
CA ILE A 279 3.43 16.79 30.79
C ILE A 279 4.88 16.30 30.90
N LYS A 280 5.54 16.00 29.76
CA LYS A 280 6.95 15.61 29.68
C LYS A 280 7.30 14.32 30.47
N CYS A 281 6.38 13.36 30.51
CA CYS A 281 6.53 12.13 31.29
C CYS A 281 7.32 11.00 30.62
N ASP A 282 7.99 11.25 29.48
CA ASP A 282 8.82 10.32 28.68
C ASP A 282 8.24 8.98 28.20
N LEU A 283 7.01 8.59 28.62
CA LEU A 283 6.40 7.31 28.27
C LEU A 283 6.34 7.02 26.77
N CYS A 284 6.04 8.03 25.94
CA CYS A 284 6.00 7.88 24.48
C CYS A 284 7.39 7.62 23.87
N TRP A 285 8.43 8.19 24.47
CA TRP A 285 9.83 7.98 24.08
C TRP A 285 10.28 6.58 24.52
N TYR A 286 10.09 6.24 25.79
CA TYR A 286 10.49 4.95 26.36
C TYR A 286 9.79 3.76 25.69
N SER A 287 8.49 3.91 25.36
CA SER A 287 7.70 2.83 24.79
C SER A 287 7.79 2.72 23.25
N CYS A 288 8.54 3.58 22.58
CA CYS A 288 8.64 3.56 21.13
C CYS A 288 9.58 2.43 20.69
N PRO A 289 9.08 1.35 20.04
CA PRO A 289 9.91 0.20 19.67
C PRO A 289 10.98 0.52 18.62
N ASP A 290 10.76 1.61 17.86
CA ASP A 290 11.65 2.05 16.79
C ASP A 290 12.46 3.30 17.14
N GLU A 291 12.49 3.71 18.42
CA GLU A 291 13.30 4.84 18.92
C GLU A 291 13.16 6.13 18.08
N CYS A 292 11.93 6.40 17.64
CA CYS A 292 11.63 7.50 16.73
C CYS A 292 11.53 8.86 17.42
N PHE A 293 11.66 8.92 18.75
CA PHE A 293 11.53 10.17 19.50
C PHE A 293 12.90 10.70 19.92
N ASP A 294 13.12 12.00 19.67
CA ASP A 294 14.28 12.75 20.12
C ASP A 294 13.90 13.66 21.29
N GLN A 295 14.64 13.59 22.39
CA GLN A 295 14.45 14.52 23.49
C GLN A 295 14.94 15.91 23.09
N THR A 296 14.07 16.90 23.22
CA THR A 296 14.35 18.29 22.86
C THR A 296 14.93 19.05 24.05
N VAL A 297 15.55 20.22 23.79
CA VAL A 297 16.11 21.11 24.82
C VAL A 297 15.07 21.59 25.84
N ASP A 298 13.80 21.66 25.45
CA ASP A 298 12.71 22.11 26.31
C ASP A 298 12.09 20.94 27.13
N GLY A 299 12.65 19.73 27.02
CA GLY A 299 12.16 18.51 27.68
C GLY A 299 10.93 17.88 27.03
N LEU A 300 10.56 18.31 25.82
CA LEU A 300 9.55 17.67 24.97
C LEU A 300 10.19 16.55 24.13
N PHE A 301 9.36 15.73 23.47
CA PHE A 301 9.80 14.58 22.66
C PHE A 301 9.35 14.77 21.21
N ASP A 302 10.29 15.06 20.32
CA ASP A 302 10.02 15.25 18.90
C ASP A 302 10.03 13.92 18.17
N VAL A 303 9.04 13.64 17.34
CA VAL A 303 8.98 12.40 16.56
C VAL A 303 9.62 12.59 15.19
N ASN A 304 10.59 11.74 14.86
CA ASN A 304 11.17 11.68 13.54
C ASN A 304 10.28 10.87 12.59
N TYR A 305 9.48 11.57 11.80
CA TYR A 305 8.56 10.96 10.84
C TYR A 305 9.24 10.28 9.65
N ASN A 306 10.56 10.36 9.45
CA ASN A 306 11.22 9.52 8.45
C ASN A 306 11.34 8.05 8.89
N TYR A 307 11.30 7.81 10.20
CA TYR A 307 11.50 6.48 10.79
C TYR A 307 10.24 5.93 11.47
N CYS A 308 9.33 6.80 11.90
CA CYS A 308 8.09 6.39 12.54
C CYS A 308 7.28 5.45 11.62
N VAL A 309 7.01 4.24 12.11
CA VAL A 309 6.21 3.23 11.40
C VAL A 309 4.71 3.32 11.68
N GLY A 310 4.28 4.27 12.52
CA GLY A 310 2.86 4.51 12.78
C GLY A 310 2.18 3.44 13.62
N CYS A 311 2.92 2.72 14.48
CA CYS A 311 2.40 1.61 15.28
C CYS A 311 1.37 2.01 16.35
N GLY A 312 1.26 3.30 16.69
CA GLY A 312 0.28 3.81 17.66
C GLY A 312 0.64 3.64 19.13
N ARG A 313 1.76 2.96 19.46
CA ARG A 313 2.15 2.71 20.86
C ARG A 313 2.29 3.99 21.69
N CYS A 314 2.80 5.06 21.09
CA CYS A 314 2.93 6.37 21.74
C CYS A 314 1.58 7.02 22.09
N ALA A 315 0.54 6.80 21.28
CA ALA A 315 -0.81 7.27 21.56
C ALA A 315 -1.45 6.44 22.69
N GLU A 316 -1.24 5.12 22.66
CA GLU A 316 -1.77 4.19 23.65
C GLU A 316 -1.23 4.45 25.07
N VAL A 317 0.07 4.75 25.21
CA VAL A 317 0.71 4.95 26.53
C VAL A 317 0.63 6.39 27.04
N CYS A 318 0.14 7.34 26.25
CA CYS A 318 0.08 8.74 26.66
C CYS A 318 -0.97 8.91 27.77
N PRO A 319 -0.60 9.39 28.98
CA PRO A 319 -1.54 9.49 30.09
C PRO A 319 -2.43 10.73 30.00
N VAL A 320 -2.13 11.65 29.09
CA VAL A 320 -2.90 12.89 28.90
C VAL A 320 -3.82 12.71 27.68
N PRO A 321 -5.15 12.74 27.88
CA PRO A 321 -6.11 12.62 26.79
C PRO A 321 -5.81 13.60 25.65
N ASN A 322 -6.05 13.17 24.41
CA ASN A 322 -5.92 13.99 23.20
C ASN A 322 -4.52 14.60 22.93
N THR A 323 -3.50 14.24 23.72
CA THR A 323 -2.14 14.79 23.58
C THR A 323 -1.36 14.11 22.47
N VAL A 324 -1.47 12.78 22.33
CA VAL A 324 -0.93 12.04 21.20
C VAL A 324 -2.08 11.31 20.53
N VAL A 325 -2.40 11.68 19.29
CA VAL A 325 -3.55 11.11 18.55
C VAL A 325 -3.08 10.60 17.21
N MET A 326 -3.45 9.36 16.87
CA MET A 326 -3.18 8.81 15.55
C MET A 326 -4.11 9.44 14.51
N ALA A 327 -3.53 9.98 13.45
CA ALA A 327 -4.24 10.59 12.34
C ALA A 327 -3.85 9.91 11.02
N ASP A 328 -4.79 9.88 10.07
CA ASP A 328 -4.60 9.35 8.73
C ASP A 328 -3.37 9.97 8.03
N GLU A 329 -2.51 9.11 7.49
CA GLU A 329 -1.21 9.48 6.90
C GLU A 329 -1.34 10.41 5.69
N LEU A 330 -2.43 10.29 4.92
CA LEU A 330 -2.70 11.13 3.75
C LEU A 330 -3.22 12.53 4.11
N ARG A 331 -3.32 12.89 5.39
CA ARG A 331 -3.54 14.28 5.83
C ARG A 331 -2.27 15.13 5.80
N PHE A 332 -1.12 14.51 5.52
CA PHE A 332 0.20 15.13 5.65
C PHE A 332 0.99 15.04 4.34
N GLN A 333 1.61 16.16 3.95
CA GLN A 333 2.39 16.26 2.72
C GLN A 333 3.85 15.82 2.88
N ASP A 334 4.42 15.95 4.09
CA ASP A 334 5.84 15.70 4.34
C ASP A 334 6.09 14.98 5.68
N ASN A 335 7.37 14.74 5.97
CA ASN A 335 7.86 14.15 7.23
C ASN A 335 8.67 15.16 8.06
N SER A 336 8.38 16.46 7.92
CA SER A 336 9.08 17.52 8.67
C SER A 336 8.84 17.39 10.17
N SER A 337 9.81 17.90 10.96
CA SER A 337 9.74 17.87 12.43
C SER A 337 8.52 18.64 12.93
N PRO A 338 7.64 18.00 13.72
CA PRO A 338 6.54 18.69 14.37
C PRO A 338 7.05 19.67 15.45
N TYR A 339 8.13 19.33 16.15
CA TYR A 339 8.71 20.24 17.15
C TYR A 339 9.26 21.53 16.53
N THR A 340 9.93 21.45 15.38
CA THR A 340 10.40 22.66 14.67
C THR A 340 9.23 23.59 14.35
N LYS A 341 8.13 23.07 13.81
CA LYS A 341 6.90 23.83 13.54
C LYS A 341 6.32 24.46 14.81
N TYR A 342 6.32 23.73 15.93
CA TYR A 342 5.86 24.24 17.22
C TYR A 342 6.75 25.36 17.77
N LYS A 343 8.06 25.31 17.54
CA LYS A 343 9.00 26.33 18.00
C LYS A 343 8.93 27.62 17.18
N GLU A 344 8.60 27.52 15.89
CA GLU A 344 8.40 28.66 15.01
C GLU A 344 7.16 29.47 15.44
N ASP A 345 6.02 28.81 15.61
CA ASP A 345 4.78 29.44 16.06
C ASP A 345 3.91 28.44 16.83
N LYS A 346 3.82 28.64 18.15
CA LYS A 346 3.09 27.72 19.04
C LYS A 346 1.59 27.76 18.80
N GLU A 347 1.01 28.94 18.58
CA GLU A 347 -0.44 29.09 18.43
C GLU A 347 -0.89 28.53 17.08
N ALA A 348 -0.14 28.84 16.01
CA ALA A 348 -0.38 28.28 14.70
C ALA A 348 -0.21 26.75 14.70
N TYR A 349 0.80 26.23 15.39
CA TYR A 349 1.01 24.79 15.53
C TYR A 349 -0.16 24.11 16.23
N VAL A 350 -0.66 24.66 17.34
CA VAL A 350 -1.79 24.06 18.07
C VAL A 350 -3.02 23.98 17.17
N LYS A 351 -3.32 25.06 16.43
CA LYS A 351 -4.42 25.07 15.47
C LYS A 351 -4.23 24.02 14.36
N TRP A 352 -3.01 23.95 13.81
CA TRP A 352 -2.65 22.93 12.81
C TRP A 352 -2.80 21.51 13.36
N ALA A 353 -2.35 21.26 14.59
CA ALA A 353 -2.43 19.94 15.22
C ALA A 353 -3.89 19.52 15.42
N GLU A 354 -4.78 20.41 15.88
CA GLU A 354 -6.22 20.12 15.99
C GLU A 354 -6.85 19.79 14.64
N GLU A 355 -6.56 20.58 13.62
CA GLU A 355 -7.05 20.32 12.26
C GLU A 355 -6.61 18.94 11.76
N LYS A 356 -5.33 18.59 11.96
CA LYS A 356 -4.76 17.31 11.50
C LYS A 356 -5.27 16.11 12.29
N LYS A 357 -5.47 16.22 13.61
CA LYS A 357 -6.11 15.17 14.42
C LYS A 357 -7.51 14.84 13.90
N GLY A 358 -8.26 15.84 13.43
CA GLY A 358 -9.66 15.67 13.05
C GLY A 358 -10.54 15.24 14.23
N LYS A 359 -11.75 14.76 13.91
CA LYS A 359 -12.76 14.39 14.91
C LYS A 359 -12.68 12.93 15.39
N THR A 360 -11.94 12.08 14.68
CA THR A 360 -11.85 10.65 14.99
C THR A 360 -10.79 10.37 16.05
N ARG A 361 -11.07 9.43 16.96
CA ARG A 361 -10.10 8.89 17.93
C ARG A 361 -10.05 7.38 17.80
N VAL A 362 -8.84 6.86 17.71
CA VAL A 362 -8.60 5.42 17.73
C VAL A 362 -8.55 4.98 19.19
N ASN A 363 -9.47 4.09 19.55
CA ASN A 363 -9.52 3.43 20.83
C ASN A 363 -8.93 2.03 20.70
N TYR A 364 -8.00 1.69 21.59
CA TYR A 364 -7.31 0.41 21.62
C TYR A 364 -8.01 -0.48 22.65
N PRO A 365 -8.86 -1.43 22.23
CA PRO A 365 -9.54 -2.29 23.18
C PRO A 365 -8.52 -3.11 23.97
N PHE A 366 -8.80 -3.29 25.26
CA PHE A 366 -7.95 -4.07 26.17
C PHE A 366 -7.73 -5.52 25.69
N VAL A 367 -8.71 -6.07 24.96
CA VAL A 367 -8.65 -7.41 24.37
C VAL A 367 -8.13 -7.33 22.94
N THR A 368 -6.94 -7.90 22.71
CA THR A 368 -6.34 -8.01 21.38
C THR A 368 -7.23 -8.83 20.44
N GLY A 369 -7.23 -8.50 19.15
CA GLY A 369 -7.98 -9.23 18.11
C GLY A 369 -9.44 -8.82 17.90
N THR A 370 -9.93 -7.84 18.68
CA THR A 370 -11.30 -7.29 18.53
C THR A 370 -11.39 -6.14 17.51
N GLY A 371 -10.28 -5.80 16.84
CA GLY A 371 -10.17 -4.66 15.94
C GLY A 371 -9.92 -3.34 16.68
N LEU A 372 -9.69 -2.26 15.93
CA LEU A 372 -9.64 -0.90 16.49
C LEU A 372 -11.06 -0.33 16.47
N ILE A 373 -11.45 0.36 17.54
CA ILE A 373 -12.71 1.10 17.60
C ILE A 373 -12.36 2.56 17.32
N THR A 374 -13.09 3.19 16.40
CA THR A 374 -12.94 4.62 16.13
C THR A 374 -14.16 5.36 16.64
N ASP A 375 -13.96 6.23 17.62
CA ASP A 375 -15.01 7.09 18.17
C ASP A 375 -14.92 8.48 17.54
N GLU A 376 -16.06 9.11 17.25
CA GLU A 376 -16.11 10.53 16.88
C GLU A 376 -16.25 11.39 18.14
N VAL A 377 -15.33 12.32 18.34
CA VAL A 377 -15.35 13.23 19.50
C VAL A 377 -16.34 14.35 19.22
N ALA A 378 -17.35 14.48 20.10
CA ALA A 378 -18.29 15.60 20.07
C ALA A 378 -17.55 16.95 20.24
N GLU A 379 -18.11 18.03 19.69
CA GLU A 379 -17.45 19.36 19.60
C GLU A 379 -17.06 19.98 20.96
N GLY A 380 -17.47 19.39 22.09
CA GLY A 380 -17.12 19.82 23.45
C GLY A 380 -16.01 19.02 24.17
N GLU A 381 -15.59 17.87 23.64
CA GLU A 381 -14.62 16.96 24.28
C GLU A 381 -13.21 17.02 23.64
N GLN A 382 -12.99 17.99 22.76
CA GLN A 382 -11.75 18.17 22.00
C GLN A 382 -10.60 18.79 22.82
N LYS A 383 -10.86 19.20 24.07
CA LYS A 383 -9.88 19.90 24.92
C LYS A 383 -8.95 18.96 25.69
#